data_AF-S9W3C9-F1
#
_entry.id   AF-S9W3C9-F1
#
_cell.length_a   1.000
_cell.length_b   1.000
_cell.length_c   1.000
_cell.angle_alpha   90.00
_cell.angle_beta   90.00
_cell.angle_gamma   90.00
#
_symmetry.space_group_name_H-M   'P 1'
#
loop_
_entity.id
_entity.type
_entity.pdbx_description
1 polymer ?
#
loop_
_entity_poly.entity_id
_entity_poly.type
_entity_poly.pdbx_seq_one_letter_code
_entity_poly.pdbx_strand_id
1 'polypeptide(L)'
;MMVRYLRLKKKRQEAEELVKQHLRDIPFPFPQVIQSMNGTFFTGWPPCLLEQLVANAKPMYLKKGSYLMHEGDIGRVMFMITRGEVSIILHKRGKNKRRTKENSNGVLQIKAPCYVGEFALVCKEPRSASIYCETDIGFWAVLPEDYEEVAKKLSPEVASKQREATDERRRQNLKRFFPLRVDFLRNLKYFESFSNAALTQLIELVEPLVLHDGDFLYKMGEMDSSVYFIQDGVAMEEDVTGEQVKVTTGSCIGIFECSCGVNERKRTTIVSINYCDIWRLRRETLIDIGMSEPHALLDCRAAAKANRAKAMQKSGRVMHLLKRNAFLTFTLLSSQIVKLFEACTPCVYLNDERIVWMGQPFTGLVIIVSGSVNITIAVNGEQEVIRYNKANEGDPGQSGHSALPSTIGSFTAPPASMVASPRFADHSGVEENPFTIIGAYEFAASFRQYGSTVTSFGLTQAYVIDKAKLDAIVTPELKRIMFDTVAARDLVVDAYKARDMSILRANMAAGFAQKFKIHRDSLKEKKKK
;
A
#
# COMPACT_ATOMS: atom_id res chain seq x y z
N MET A 1 -4.55 -44.32 16.82
CA MET A 1 -5.12 -43.94 15.51
C MET A 1 -6.22 -44.89 15.03
N MET A 2 -6.01 -46.22 15.12
CA MET A 2 -6.96 -47.26 14.67
C MET A 2 -8.34 -47.25 15.38
N VAL A 3 -8.40 -47.01 16.70
CA VAL A 3 -9.67 -46.91 17.45
C VAL A 3 -10.57 -45.75 16.97
N ARG A 4 -9.98 -44.60 16.64
CA ARG A 4 -10.71 -43.43 16.11
C ARG A 4 -11.25 -43.71 14.71
N TYR A 5 -10.48 -44.39 13.88
CA TYR A 5 -10.90 -44.82 12.54
C TYR A 5 -12.08 -45.80 12.60
N LEU A 6 -12.00 -46.83 13.46
CA LEU A 6 -13.08 -47.81 13.63
C LEU A 6 -14.38 -47.17 14.15
N ARG A 7 -14.27 -46.25 15.12
CA ARG A 7 -15.43 -45.50 15.63
C ARG A 7 -16.07 -44.61 14.56
N LEU A 8 -15.27 -43.95 13.71
CA LEU A 8 -15.76 -43.16 12.58
C LEU A 8 -16.43 -44.03 11.52
N LYS A 9 -15.84 -45.19 11.19
CA LYS A 9 -16.40 -46.15 10.24
C LYS A 9 -17.76 -46.67 10.72
N LYS A 10 -17.87 -47.05 11.99
CA LYS A 10 -19.14 -47.49 12.60
C LYS A 10 -20.20 -46.39 12.54
N LYS A 11 -19.86 -45.14 12.91
CA LYS A 11 -20.78 -44.00 12.81
C LYS A 11 -21.26 -43.74 11.37
N ARG A 12 -20.39 -43.90 10.37
CA ARG A 12 -20.78 -43.77 8.96
C ARG A 12 -21.75 -44.87 8.54
N GLN A 13 -21.49 -46.12 8.94
CA GLN A 13 -22.39 -47.25 8.68
C GLN A 13 -23.75 -47.04 9.34
N GLU A 14 -23.78 -46.61 10.61
CA GLU A 14 -25.02 -46.30 11.32
C GLU A 14 -25.82 -45.18 10.63
N ALA A 15 -25.15 -44.15 10.11
CA ALA A 15 -25.79 -43.07 9.34
C ALA A 15 -26.33 -43.57 7.99
N GLU A 16 -25.57 -44.40 7.27
CA GLU A 16 -26.01 -45.00 5.99
C GLU A 16 -27.21 -45.94 6.17
N GLU A 17 -27.23 -46.75 7.23
CA GLU A 17 -28.36 -47.62 7.58
C GLU A 17 -29.60 -46.80 7.91
N LEU A 18 -29.45 -45.71 8.68
CA LEU A 18 -30.55 -44.83 9.02
C LEU A 18 -31.15 -44.15 7.77
N VAL A 19 -30.32 -43.73 6.83
CA VAL A 19 -30.77 -43.20 5.53
C VAL A 19 -31.52 -44.25 4.73
N LYS A 20 -31.01 -45.49 4.66
CA LYS A 20 -31.68 -46.59 3.93
C LYS A 20 -33.06 -46.90 4.51
N GLN A 21 -33.20 -46.88 5.83
CA GLN A 21 -34.48 -47.12 6.51
C GLN A 21 -35.52 -46.03 6.21
N HIS A 22 -35.09 -44.78 6.06
CA HIS A 22 -35.97 -43.62 5.91
C HIS A 22 -35.95 -42.99 4.50
N LEU A 23 -35.37 -43.65 3.50
CA LEU A 23 -35.18 -43.06 2.17
C LEU A 23 -36.50 -42.62 1.51
N ARG A 24 -37.58 -43.38 1.72
CA ARG A 24 -38.93 -43.05 1.21
C ARG A 24 -39.53 -41.80 1.87
N ASP A 25 -39.05 -41.45 3.06
CA ASP A 25 -39.53 -40.33 3.87
C ASP A 25 -38.75 -39.04 3.59
N ILE A 26 -37.80 -39.04 2.65
CA ILE A 26 -37.00 -37.87 2.30
C ILE A 26 -37.47 -37.35 0.93
N PRO A 27 -38.36 -36.33 0.89
CA PRO A 27 -38.82 -35.76 -0.37
C PRO A 27 -37.63 -35.23 -1.18
N PHE A 28 -37.64 -35.48 -2.49
CA PHE A 28 -36.64 -34.96 -3.41
C PHE A 28 -36.83 -33.44 -3.61
N PRO A 29 -35.76 -32.63 -3.59
CA PRO A 29 -35.83 -31.18 -3.73
C PRO A 29 -35.99 -30.80 -5.20
N PHE A 30 -37.19 -30.99 -5.77
CA PHE A 30 -37.48 -30.51 -7.13
C PHE A 30 -37.32 -28.98 -7.23
N PRO A 31 -37.05 -28.41 -8.42
CA PRO A 31 -36.83 -26.96 -8.59
C PRO A 31 -37.89 -26.08 -7.94
N GLN A 32 -39.16 -26.47 -8.03
CA GLN A 32 -40.29 -25.77 -7.40
C GLN A 32 -40.15 -25.71 -5.86
N VAL A 33 -39.68 -26.79 -5.25
CA VAL A 33 -39.42 -26.85 -3.81
C VAL A 33 -38.25 -25.95 -3.46
N ILE A 34 -37.15 -25.98 -4.23
CA ILE A 34 -35.97 -25.13 -3.99
C ILE A 34 -36.33 -23.64 -4.10
N GLN A 35 -37.12 -23.27 -5.10
CA GLN A 35 -37.61 -21.89 -5.27
C GLN A 35 -38.53 -21.45 -4.14
N SER A 36 -39.22 -22.39 -3.48
CA SER A 36 -40.05 -22.11 -2.29
C SER A 36 -39.27 -22.11 -0.97
N MET A 37 -37.98 -22.45 -0.96
CA MET A 37 -37.18 -22.48 0.26
C MET A 37 -36.92 -21.07 0.80
N ASN A 38 -36.92 -20.94 2.13
CA ASN A 38 -36.65 -19.67 2.80
C ASN A 38 -35.25 -19.12 2.49
N GLY A 39 -35.19 -17.95 1.82
CA GLY A 39 -33.98 -17.15 1.60
C GLY A 39 -33.85 -16.68 0.14
N THR A 40 -32.71 -16.05 -0.20
CA THR A 40 -32.50 -15.41 -1.52
C THR A 40 -31.45 -16.08 -2.40
N PHE A 41 -30.78 -17.12 -1.91
CA PHE A 41 -29.64 -17.75 -2.60
C PHE A 41 -29.98 -18.31 -3.99
N PHE A 42 -31.17 -18.91 -4.14
CA PHE A 42 -31.64 -19.50 -5.40
C PHE A 42 -32.56 -18.57 -6.21
N THR A 43 -32.72 -17.31 -5.79
CA THR A 43 -33.60 -16.37 -6.48
C THR A 43 -33.11 -16.12 -7.91
N GLY A 44 -33.97 -16.38 -8.89
CA GLY A 44 -33.66 -16.19 -10.31
C GLY A 44 -32.90 -17.35 -10.96
N TRP A 45 -32.62 -18.44 -10.24
CA TRP A 45 -31.95 -19.61 -10.82
C TRP A 45 -32.87 -20.34 -11.81
N PRO A 46 -32.37 -20.66 -13.02
CA PRO A 46 -33.12 -21.47 -13.99
C PRO A 46 -33.46 -22.86 -13.45
N PRO A 47 -34.69 -23.36 -13.65
CA PRO A 47 -35.09 -24.69 -13.18
C PRO A 47 -34.16 -25.82 -13.63
N CYS A 48 -33.67 -25.79 -14.87
CA CYS A 48 -32.74 -26.80 -15.39
C CYS A 48 -31.40 -26.85 -14.63
N LEU A 49 -30.90 -25.71 -14.16
CA LEU A 49 -29.67 -25.64 -13.37
C LEU A 49 -29.92 -26.11 -11.94
N LEU A 50 -31.09 -25.82 -11.38
CA LEU A 50 -31.52 -26.37 -10.09
C LEU A 50 -31.63 -27.89 -10.14
N GLU A 51 -32.18 -28.47 -11.20
CA GLU A 51 -32.21 -29.93 -11.42
C GLU A 51 -30.81 -30.52 -11.48
N GLN A 52 -29.89 -29.90 -12.23
CA GLN A 52 -28.49 -30.31 -12.30
C GLN A 52 -27.81 -30.29 -10.92
N LEU A 53 -28.08 -29.26 -10.11
CA LEU A 53 -27.51 -29.13 -8.78
C LEU A 53 -27.93 -30.26 -7.84
N VAL A 54 -29.19 -30.68 -7.90
CA VAL A 54 -29.73 -31.72 -7.00
C VAL A 54 -29.57 -33.14 -7.53
N ALA A 55 -29.24 -33.32 -8.80
CA ALA A 55 -29.01 -34.64 -9.40
C ALA A 55 -27.89 -35.43 -8.70
N ASN A 56 -26.85 -34.73 -8.23
CA ASN A 56 -25.71 -35.34 -7.52
C ASN A 56 -25.85 -35.25 -5.99
N ALA A 57 -26.90 -34.60 -5.49
CA ALA A 57 -27.09 -34.41 -4.06
C ALA A 57 -27.34 -35.75 -3.35
N LYS A 58 -26.78 -35.92 -2.16
CA LYS A 58 -26.89 -37.18 -1.40
C LYS A 58 -27.98 -37.08 -0.34
N PRO A 59 -28.95 -38.02 -0.30
CA PRO A 59 -29.97 -38.03 0.74
C PRO A 59 -29.34 -38.40 2.08
N MET A 60 -29.78 -37.71 3.13
CA MET A 60 -29.29 -37.83 4.49
C MET A 60 -30.44 -37.72 5.49
N TYR A 61 -30.29 -38.34 6.65
CA TYR A 61 -31.30 -38.37 7.70
C TYR A 61 -30.66 -38.18 9.08
N LEU A 62 -31.28 -37.36 9.93
CA LEU A 62 -30.86 -37.17 11.32
C LEU A 62 -32.06 -37.23 12.25
N LYS A 63 -31.88 -37.88 13.41
CA LYS A 63 -32.90 -37.94 14.46
C LYS A 63 -32.99 -36.63 15.25
N LYS A 64 -34.16 -36.37 15.81
CA LYS A 64 -34.41 -35.31 16.80
C LYS A 64 -33.32 -35.29 17.88
N GLY A 65 -32.88 -34.09 18.25
CA GLY A 65 -31.84 -33.90 19.26
C GLY A 65 -30.42 -33.92 18.70
N SER A 66 -30.24 -34.24 17.42
CA SER A 66 -28.94 -34.20 16.75
C SER A 66 -28.59 -32.79 16.27
N TYR A 67 -27.30 -32.54 16.06
CA TYR A 67 -26.81 -31.36 15.36
C TYR A 67 -26.45 -31.71 13.92
N LEU A 68 -26.94 -30.93 12.97
CA LEU A 68 -26.55 -31.03 11.56
C LEU A 68 -25.15 -30.44 11.33
N MET A 69 -24.86 -29.31 12.00
CA MET A 69 -23.55 -28.65 11.98
C MET A 69 -23.35 -27.80 13.24
N HIS A 70 -22.10 -27.53 13.61
CA HIS A 70 -21.78 -26.58 14.68
C HIS A 70 -21.12 -25.32 14.16
N GLU A 71 -21.38 -24.21 14.85
CA GLU A 71 -20.70 -22.93 14.64
C GLU A 71 -19.17 -23.12 14.74
N GLY A 72 -18.45 -22.59 13.76
CA GLY A 72 -17.00 -22.70 13.63
C GLY A 72 -16.51 -23.98 12.94
N ASP A 73 -17.39 -24.91 12.56
CA ASP A 73 -16.97 -26.11 11.83
C ASP A 73 -16.54 -25.75 10.39
N ILE A 74 -15.39 -26.28 9.95
CA ILE A 74 -14.85 -26.07 8.61
C ILE A 74 -15.38 -27.18 7.71
N GLY A 75 -16.56 -26.98 7.11
CA GLY A 75 -17.19 -27.95 6.22
C GLY A 75 -17.87 -27.26 5.05
N ARG A 76 -17.55 -27.65 3.83
CA ARG A 76 -17.98 -26.96 2.59
C ARG A 76 -19.20 -27.62 1.92
N VAL A 77 -20.18 -28.02 2.71
CA VAL A 77 -21.37 -28.74 2.20
C VAL A 77 -22.61 -27.90 2.45
N MET A 78 -23.46 -27.73 1.46
CA MET A 78 -24.79 -27.13 1.65
C MET A 78 -25.81 -28.24 1.93
N PHE A 79 -26.78 -27.96 2.80
CA PHE A 79 -27.84 -28.91 3.11
C PHE A 79 -29.20 -28.32 2.75
N MET A 80 -29.96 -29.04 1.95
CA MET A 80 -31.36 -28.73 1.61
C MET A 80 -32.28 -29.61 2.46
N ILE A 81 -32.96 -29.02 3.43
CA ILE A 81 -33.85 -29.72 4.36
C ILE A 81 -35.25 -29.76 3.75
N THR A 82 -35.71 -30.95 3.38
CA THR A 82 -37.02 -31.17 2.72
C THR A 82 -38.08 -31.72 3.66
N ARG A 83 -37.67 -32.25 4.83
CA ARG A 83 -38.59 -32.71 5.88
C ARG A 83 -38.08 -32.35 7.26
N GLY A 84 -39.02 -31.94 8.12
CA GLY A 84 -38.77 -31.68 9.54
C GLY A 84 -38.60 -30.19 9.85
N GLU A 85 -38.02 -29.92 11.00
CA GLU A 85 -37.86 -28.59 11.59
C GLU A 85 -36.52 -28.50 12.32
N VAL A 86 -35.82 -27.39 12.12
CA VAL A 86 -34.52 -27.11 12.72
C VAL A 86 -34.50 -25.76 13.41
N SER A 87 -33.61 -25.64 14.38
CA SER A 87 -33.30 -24.37 15.04
C SER A 87 -31.90 -23.90 14.68
N ILE A 88 -31.80 -22.66 14.19
CA ILE A 88 -30.53 -21.94 14.08
C ILE A 88 -30.15 -21.43 15.45
N ILE A 89 -28.97 -21.82 15.92
CA ILE A 89 -28.44 -21.49 17.23
C ILE A 89 -27.18 -20.61 17.05
N LEU A 90 -27.26 -19.38 17.56
CA LEU A 90 -26.13 -18.45 17.65
C LEU A 90 -25.59 -18.45 19.08
N HIS A 91 -24.34 -18.87 19.30
CA HIS A 91 -23.80 -19.04 20.65
C HIS A 91 -23.45 -17.71 21.35
N LYS A 92 -23.59 -17.66 22.68
CA LYS A 92 -23.07 -16.57 23.53
C LYS A 92 -21.55 -16.68 23.69
N ARG A 93 -20.81 -15.57 23.56
CA ARG A 93 -19.37 -15.53 23.89
C ARG A 93 -19.14 -15.59 25.40
N GLY A 94 -18.21 -16.41 25.87
CA GLY A 94 -17.78 -16.52 27.28
C GLY A 94 -16.87 -17.73 27.56
N LYS A 95 -15.96 -17.63 28.53
CA LYS A 95 -14.86 -18.58 28.77
C LYS A 95 -15.27 -20.01 29.21
N ASN A 96 -16.54 -20.27 29.58
CA ASN A 96 -16.99 -21.54 30.16
C ASN A 96 -18.41 -21.95 29.77
N LYS A 97 -18.74 -22.05 28.47
CA LYS A 97 -20.07 -22.52 28.04
C LYS A 97 -19.96 -23.64 27.02
N ARG A 98 -20.47 -24.83 27.37
CA ARG A 98 -20.62 -25.96 26.44
C ARG A 98 -21.52 -25.52 25.28
N ARG A 99 -21.25 -26.02 24.06
CA ARG A 99 -22.05 -25.77 22.85
C ARG A 99 -23.43 -26.43 22.98
N THR A 100 -24.35 -25.82 23.72
CA THR A 100 -25.71 -26.33 23.98
C THR A 100 -26.76 -25.27 23.68
N LYS A 101 -27.97 -25.69 23.29
CA LYS A 101 -29.11 -24.81 22.98
C LYS A 101 -29.44 -23.84 24.12
N GLU A 102 -29.30 -24.27 25.37
CA GLU A 102 -29.54 -23.48 26.59
C GLU A 102 -28.56 -22.30 26.78
N ASN A 103 -27.42 -22.30 26.09
CA ASN A 103 -26.36 -21.28 26.21
C ASN A 103 -26.27 -20.35 24.98
N SER A 104 -27.42 -20.05 24.36
CA SER A 104 -27.49 -19.35 23.07
C SER A 104 -27.98 -17.89 23.20
N ASN A 105 -27.55 -17.02 22.30
CA ASN A 105 -27.96 -15.62 22.19
C ASN A 105 -29.23 -15.44 21.36
N GLY A 106 -29.56 -16.41 20.51
CA GLY A 106 -30.78 -16.45 19.71
C GLY A 106 -31.05 -17.86 19.19
N VAL A 107 -32.33 -18.20 19.10
CA VAL A 107 -32.83 -19.46 18.53
C VAL A 107 -33.89 -19.09 17.50
N LEU A 108 -33.62 -19.35 16.22
CA LEU A 108 -34.59 -19.15 15.14
C LEU A 108 -35.04 -20.51 14.63
N GLN A 109 -36.33 -20.82 14.80
CA GLN A 109 -36.93 -22.03 14.27
C GLN A 109 -37.27 -21.85 12.78
N ILE A 110 -36.89 -22.84 11.97
CA ILE A 110 -37.13 -22.88 10.55
C ILE A 110 -37.72 -24.25 10.19
N LYS A 111 -38.89 -24.22 9.58
CA LYS A 111 -39.57 -25.40 9.06
C LYS A 111 -39.12 -25.68 7.63
N ALA A 112 -39.06 -26.95 7.25
CA ALA A 112 -38.86 -27.34 5.86
C ALA A 112 -40.02 -26.87 4.95
N PRO A 113 -39.78 -26.52 3.67
CA PRO A 113 -38.50 -26.62 2.97
C PRO A 113 -37.58 -25.42 3.25
N CYS A 114 -36.30 -25.68 3.57
CA CYS A 114 -35.29 -24.64 3.77
C CYS A 114 -33.89 -25.16 3.41
N TYR A 115 -32.91 -24.28 3.29
CA TYR A 115 -31.50 -24.66 3.13
C TYR A 115 -30.63 -23.98 4.17
N VAL A 116 -29.48 -24.60 4.44
CA VAL A 116 -28.46 -24.07 5.34
C VAL A 116 -27.06 -24.42 4.85
N GLY A 117 -26.10 -23.57 5.19
CA GLY A 117 -24.69 -23.85 4.95
C GLY A 117 -24.19 -23.48 3.56
N GLU A 118 -25.00 -22.74 2.80
CA GLU A 118 -24.69 -22.14 1.52
C GLU A 118 -23.44 -21.26 1.57
N PHE A 119 -23.20 -20.48 2.65
CA PHE A 119 -21.99 -19.63 2.75
C PHE A 119 -20.71 -20.42 2.88
N ALA A 120 -20.73 -21.51 3.65
CA ALA A 120 -19.52 -22.31 3.80
C ALA A 120 -19.12 -22.98 2.48
N LEU A 121 -20.10 -23.21 1.61
CA LEU A 121 -19.90 -23.74 0.27
C LEU A 121 -19.38 -22.66 -0.70
N VAL A 122 -19.96 -21.44 -0.70
CA VAL A 122 -19.51 -20.35 -1.59
C VAL A 122 -18.26 -19.63 -1.09
N CYS A 123 -18.26 -19.15 0.16
CA CYS A 123 -17.19 -18.33 0.76
C CYS A 123 -16.08 -19.15 1.42
N LYS A 124 -16.18 -20.49 1.42
CA LYS A 124 -15.22 -21.41 2.06
C LYS A 124 -15.03 -21.16 3.57
N GLU A 125 -16.08 -20.73 4.26
CA GLU A 125 -16.07 -20.33 5.68
C GLU A 125 -16.29 -21.45 6.70
N PRO A 126 -15.87 -21.22 7.96
CA PRO A 126 -16.45 -21.89 9.11
C PRO A 126 -17.95 -21.61 9.20
N ARG A 127 -18.75 -22.56 9.69
CA ARG A 127 -20.19 -22.34 9.85
C ARG A 127 -20.48 -21.17 10.78
N SER A 128 -21.35 -20.26 10.35
CA SER A 128 -21.71 -19.05 11.12
C SER A 128 -22.65 -19.33 12.30
N ALA A 129 -23.30 -20.49 12.32
CA ALA A 129 -24.26 -20.90 13.34
C ALA A 129 -24.25 -22.43 13.52
N SER A 130 -24.79 -22.89 14.64
CA SER A 130 -25.09 -24.32 14.83
C SER A 130 -26.53 -24.60 14.41
N ILE A 131 -26.77 -25.75 13.78
CA ILE A 131 -28.11 -26.17 13.36
C ILE A 131 -28.53 -27.39 14.17
N TYR A 132 -29.60 -27.26 14.95
CA TYR A 132 -30.13 -28.29 15.84
C TYR A 132 -31.45 -28.86 15.31
N CYS A 133 -31.62 -30.17 15.37
CA CYS A 133 -32.80 -30.86 14.86
C CYS A 133 -33.89 -30.91 15.95
N GLU A 134 -34.99 -30.16 15.77
CA GLU A 134 -36.15 -30.18 16.68
C GLU A 134 -37.03 -31.41 16.46
N THR A 135 -37.03 -31.93 15.23
CA THR A 135 -37.70 -33.16 14.81
C THR A 135 -36.71 -34.04 14.04
N ASP A 136 -37.14 -35.24 13.64
CA ASP A 136 -36.36 -36.03 12.69
C ASP A 136 -36.37 -35.35 11.32
N ILE A 137 -35.19 -35.11 10.77
CA ILE A 137 -35.03 -34.35 9.52
C ILE A 137 -34.56 -35.24 8.37
N GLY A 138 -35.15 -34.98 7.20
CA GLY A 138 -34.70 -35.49 5.92
C GLY A 138 -34.10 -34.35 5.09
N PHE A 139 -32.89 -34.53 4.59
CA PHE A 139 -32.17 -33.48 3.88
C PHE A 139 -31.24 -34.03 2.80
N TRP A 140 -30.82 -33.16 1.91
CA TRP A 140 -29.93 -33.46 0.79
C TRP A 140 -28.64 -32.67 0.93
N ALA A 141 -27.50 -33.36 0.86
CA ALA A 141 -26.18 -32.76 0.92
C ALA A 141 -25.67 -32.46 -0.48
N VAL A 142 -25.36 -31.19 -0.75
CA VAL A 142 -24.78 -30.69 -1.99
C VAL A 142 -23.30 -30.39 -1.76
N LEU A 143 -22.44 -31.01 -2.56
CA LEU A 143 -20.99 -30.85 -2.48
C LEU A 143 -20.54 -29.59 -3.22
N PRO A 144 -19.38 -29.01 -2.84
CA PRO A 144 -18.89 -27.78 -3.48
C PRO A 144 -18.59 -27.99 -4.96
N GLU A 145 -18.11 -29.17 -5.36
CA GLU A 145 -17.83 -29.48 -6.76
C GLU A 145 -19.10 -29.44 -7.62
N ASP A 146 -20.21 -30.01 -7.11
CA ASP A 146 -21.50 -30.01 -7.80
C ASP A 146 -22.06 -28.58 -7.98
N TYR A 147 -21.88 -27.75 -6.96
CA TYR A 147 -22.27 -26.35 -7.04
C TYR A 147 -21.41 -25.54 -8.00
N GLU A 148 -20.08 -25.68 -7.94
CA GLU A 148 -19.14 -24.92 -8.77
C GLU A 148 -19.39 -25.18 -10.26
N GLU A 149 -19.74 -26.42 -10.65
CA GLU A 149 -20.08 -26.76 -12.03
C GLU A 149 -21.39 -26.11 -12.53
N VAL A 150 -22.37 -25.96 -11.64
CA VAL A 150 -23.64 -25.30 -11.98
C VAL A 150 -23.48 -23.77 -11.97
N ALA A 151 -22.73 -23.23 -11.02
CA ALA A 151 -22.50 -21.79 -10.87
C ALA A 151 -21.84 -21.18 -12.12
N LYS A 152 -20.93 -21.90 -12.78
CA LYS A 152 -20.30 -21.50 -14.06
C LYS A 152 -21.30 -21.26 -15.21
N LYS A 153 -22.50 -21.84 -15.12
CA LYS A 153 -23.54 -21.76 -16.17
C LYS A 153 -24.61 -20.71 -15.88
N LEU A 154 -24.54 -20.00 -14.75
CA LEU A 154 -25.50 -18.97 -14.40
C LEU A 154 -25.40 -17.77 -15.34
N SER A 155 -26.53 -17.10 -15.57
CA SER A 155 -26.51 -15.83 -16.29
C SER A 155 -25.79 -14.75 -15.47
N PRO A 156 -25.17 -13.75 -16.12
CA PRO A 156 -24.45 -12.69 -15.42
C PRO A 156 -25.29 -11.95 -14.36
N GLU A 157 -26.58 -11.74 -14.64
CA GLU A 157 -27.50 -11.07 -13.71
C GLU A 157 -27.74 -11.86 -12.43
N VAL A 158 -27.91 -13.18 -12.54
CA VAL A 158 -28.15 -14.06 -11.38
C VAL A 158 -26.87 -14.25 -10.58
N ALA A 159 -25.73 -14.43 -11.28
CA ALA A 159 -24.41 -14.50 -10.65
C ALA A 159 -24.09 -13.22 -9.87
N SER A 160 -24.42 -12.04 -10.41
CA SER A 160 -24.23 -10.76 -9.73
C SER A 160 -25.04 -10.65 -8.43
N LYS A 161 -26.33 -10.97 -8.47
CA LYS A 161 -27.20 -10.97 -7.26
C LYS A 161 -26.71 -11.93 -6.20
N GLN A 162 -26.27 -13.12 -6.63
CA GLN A 162 -25.73 -14.12 -5.72
C GLN A 162 -24.43 -13.63 -5.07
N ARG A 163 -23.55 -13.03 -5.86
CA ARG A 163 -22.29 -12.47 -5.42
C ARG A 163 -22.51 -11.36 -4.39
N GLU A 164 -23.42 -10.42 -4.64
CA GLU A 164 -23.74 -9.35 -3.69
C GLU A 164 -24.25 -9.88 -2.34
N ALA A 165 -25.20 -10.82 -2.36
CA ALA A 165 -25.72 -11.45 -1.14
C ALA A 165 -24.63 -12.21 -0.36
N THR A 166 -23.66 -12.77 -1.07
CA THR A 166 -22.50 -13.46 -0.53
C THR A 166 -21.50 -12.48 0.10
N ASP A 167 -21.21 -11.38 -0.58
CA ASP A 167 -20.24 -10.37 -0.15
C ASP A 167 -20.71 -9.61 1.09
N GLU A 168 -22.00 -9.31 1.19
CA GLU A 168 -22.56 -8.68 2.40
C GLU A 168 -22.39 -9.57 3.63
N ARG A 169 -22.71 -10.87 3.49
CA ARG A 169 -22.55 -11.83 4.58
C ARG A 169 -21.08 -12.08 4.91
N ARG A 170 -20.18 -12.15 3.91
CA ARG A 170 -18.72 -12.24 4.14
C ARG A 170 -18.22 -11.06 4.96
N ARG A 171 -18.58 -9.83 4.58
CA ARG A 171 -18.17 -8.61 5.29
C ARG A 171 -18.60 -8.62 6.75
N GLN A 172 -19.82 -9.10 7.04
CA GLN A 172 -20.31 -9.23 8.42
C GLN A 172 -19.53 -10.31 9.20
N ASN A 173 -19.22 -11.44 8.56
CA ASN A 173 -18.52 -12.57 9.19
C ASN A 173 -17.03 -12.30 9.41
N LEU A 174 -16.38 -11.51 8.55
CA LEU A 174 -14.96 -11.15 8.68
C LEU A 174 -14.66 -10.53 10.05
N LYS A 175 -15.43 -9.53 10.48
CA LYS A 175 -15.22 -8.89 11.78
C LYS A 175 -15.44 -9.87 12.95
N ARG A 176 -16.35 -10.83 12.78
CA ARG A 176 -16.73 -11.77 13.84
C ARG A 176 -15.74 -12.92 14.00
N PHE A 177 -15.36 -13.57 12.91
CA PHE A 177 -14.58 -14.81 12.92
C PHE A 177 -13.11 -14.60 12.60
N PHE A 178 -12.79 -13.57 11.82
CA PHE A 178 -11.43 -13.30 11.34
C PHE A 178 -11.01 -11.84 11.56
N PRO A 179 -11.19 -11.28 12.77
CA PRO A 179 -10.79 -9.90 13.01
C PRO A 179 -9.28 -9.75 12.80
N LEU A 180 -8.90 -8.59 12.29
CA LEU A 180 -7.52 -8.15 12.30
C LEU A 180 -7.00 -8.18 13.74
N ARG A 181 -5.77 -8.66 13.95
CA ARG A 181 -5.21 -8.83 15.30
C ARG A 181 -4.15 -7.78 15.56
N VAL A 182 -4.04 -7.38 16.82
CA VAL A 182 -3.00 -6.46 17.29
C VAL A 182 -1.61 -7.00 16.94
N ASP A 183 -1.38 -8.31 17.12
CA ASP A 183 -0.10 -8.95 16.81
C ASP A 183 0.28 -8.82 15.32
N PHE A 184 -0.71 -8.93 14.43
CA PHE A 184 -0.49 -8.77 12.99
C PHE A 184 -0.04 -7.35 12.66
N LEU A 185 -0.76 -6.34 13.17
CA LEU A 185 -0.38 -4.94 12.95
C LEU A 185 0.99 -4.65 13.54
N ARG A 186 1.27 -5.10 14.77
CA ARG A 186 2.54 -4.88 15.46
C ARG A 186 3.76 -5.47 14.73
N ASN A 187 3.58 -6.56 13.99
CA ASN A 187 4.65 -7.14 13.16
C ASN A 187 5.00 -6.28 11.93
N LEU A 188 4.12 -5.36 11.54
CA LEU A 188 4.40 -4.39 10.48
C LEU A 188 5.17 -3.22 11.09
N LYS A 189 6.34 -2.89 10.51
CA LYS A 189 7.22 -1.79 10.97
C LYS A 189 6.52 -0.43 11.08
N TYR A 190 5.40 -0.24 10.37
CA TYR A 190 4.62 1.00 10.39
C TYR A 190 3.83 1.18 11.69
N PHE A 191 3.53 0.10 12.40
CA PHE A 191 2.62 0.10 13.55
C PHE A 191 3.29 -0.36 14.86
N GLU A 192 4.60 -0.61 14.84
CA GLU A 192 5.37 -1.12 15.98
C GLU A 192 5.29 -0.22 17.22
N SER A 193 5.35 1.10 17.01
CA SER A 193 5.34 2.11 18.08
C SER A 193 3.94 2.43 18.65
N PHE A 194 2.85 1.95 18.04
CA PHE A 194 1.50 2.23 18.55
C PHE A 194 1.17 1.38 19.78
N SER A 195 0.44 1.97 20.71
CA SER A 195 -0.04 1.23 21.88
C SER A 195 -1.07 0.15 21.50
N ASN A 196 -1.23 -0.87 22.33
CA ASN A 196 -2.28 -1.88 22.14
C ASN A 196 -3.69 -1.25 22.09
N ALA A 197 -3.92 -0.17 22.83
CA ALA A 197 -5.19 0.53 22.85
C ALA A 197 -5.46 1.20 21.49
N ALA A 198 -4.48 1.94 20.95
CA ALA A 198 -4.59 2.57 19.63
C ALA A 198 -4.76 1.52 18.51
N LEU A 199 -4.00 0.43 18.55
CA LEU A 199 -4.14 -0.67 17.58
C LEU A 199 -5.53 -1.33 17.65
N THR A 200 -6.08 -1.49 18.85
CA THR A 200 -7.44 -2.03 19.04
C THR A 200 -8.48 -1.09 18.43
N GLN A 201 -8.36 0.22 18.66
CA GLN A 201 -9.25 1.20 18.05
C GLN A 201 -9.16 1.20 16.51
N LEU A 202 -7.95 1.10 15.96
CA LEU A 202 -7.76 0.97 14.50
C LEU A 202 -8.50 -0.27 13.95
N ILE A 203 -8.36 -1.41 14.63
CA ILE A 203 -9.00 -2.68 14.25
C ILE A 203 -10.54 -2.59 14.30
N GLU A 204 -11.11 -1.82 15.22
CA GLU A 204 -12.57 -1.64 15.29
C GLU A 204 -13.09 -0.83 14.09
N LEU A 205 -12.29 0.13 13.63
CA LEU A 205 -12.64 1.09 12.58
C LEU A 205 -12.26 0.63 11.16
N VAL A 206 -11.54 -0.48 10.98
CA VAL A 206 -11.29 -1.02 9.63
C VAL A 206 -12.56 -1.51 8.95
N GLU A 207 -12.59 -1.35 7.64
CA GLU A 207 -13.68 -1.78 6.77
C GLU A 207 -13.31 -3.09 6.06
N PRO A 208 -14.18 -4.12 6.12
CA PRO A 208 -13.96 -5.35 5.37
C PRO A 208 -14.26 -5.13 3.89
N LEU A 209 -13.34 -5.55 3.04
CA LEU A 209 -13.47 -5.64 1.60
C LEU A 209 -13.31 -7.09 1.16
N VAL A 210 -14.08 -7.45 0.13
CA VAL A 210 -14.12 -8.80 -0.42
C VAL A 210 -13.95 -8.68 -1.92
N LEU A 211 -12.93 -9.34 -2.46
CA LEU A 211 -12.65 -9.39 -3.89
C LEU A 211 -12.74 -10.83 -4.38
N HIS A 212 -13.31 -11.02 -5.57
CA HIS A 212 -13.39 -12.26 -6.33
C HIS A 212 -12.37 -12.21 -7.47
N ASP A 213 -12.01 -13.38 -8.01
CA ASP A 213 -11.07 -13.49 -9.13
C ASP A 213 -11.34 -12.47 -10.25
N GLY A 214 -10.31 -11.71 -10.62
CA GLY A 214 -10.36 -10.64 -11.62
C GLY A 214 -10.84 -9.28 -11.11
N ASP A 215 -11.28 -9.15 -9.85
CA ASP A 215 -11.68 -7.86 -9.30
C ASP A 215 -10.48 -6.98 -9.00
N PHE A 216 -10.64 -5.68 -9.25
CA PHE A 216 -9.64 -4.67 -8.91
C PHE A 216 -9.81 -4.20 -7.46
N LEU A 217 -8.72 -4.20 -6.69
CA LEU A 217 -8.66 -3.46 -5.44
C LEU A 217 -8.62 -1.95 -5.72
N TYR A 218 -7.77 -1.56 -6.67
CA TYR A 218 -7.72 -0.24 -7.27
C TYR A 218 -6.99 -0.33 -8.62
N LYS A 219 -7.22 0.65 -9.49
CA LYS A 219 -6.52 0.80 -10.77
C LYS A 219 -5.46 1.89 -10.72
N MET A 220 -4.42 1.72 -11.52
CA MET A 220 -3.43 2.77 -11.74
C MET A 220 -4.11 4.08 -12.17
N GLY A 221 -3.67 5.19 -11.58
CA GLY A 221 -4.25 6.51 -11.82
C GLY A 221 -5.40 6.87 -10.88
N GLU A 222 -5.98 5.91 -10.15
CA GLU A 222 -7.03 6.20 -9.16
C GLU A 222 -6.47 6.96 -7.95
N MET A 223 -7.32 7.80 -7.36
CA MET A 223 -7.01 8.52 -6.13
C MET A 223 -7.64 7.77 -4.97
N ASP A 224 -6.81 7.09 -4.19
CA ASP A 224 -7.26 6.50 -2.93
C ASP A 224 -6.14 6.53 -1.90
N SER A 225 -6.51 7.00 -0.72
CA SER A 225 -5.62 7.28 0.38
C SER A 225 -5.83 6.33 1.54
N SER A 226 -6.14 5.08 1.21
CA SER A 226 -6.35 4.03 2.19
C SER A 226 -5.15 3.09 2.20
N VAL A 227 -4.94 2.48 3.36
CA VAL A 227 -4.05 1.33 3.50
C VAL A 227 -4.91 0.05 3.51
N TYR A 228 -4.39 -0.98 2.85
CA TYR A 228 -5.05 -2.27 2.70
C TYR A 228 -4.19 -3.36 3.31
N PHE A 229 -4.82 -4.23 4.09
CA PHE A 229 -4.19 -5.42 4.67
C PHE A 229 -4.82 -6.66 4.06
N ILE A 230 -4.02 -7.47 3.36
CA ILE A 230 -4.51 -8.74 2.80
C ILE A 230 -4.56 -9.77 3.92
N GLN A 231 -5.76 -10.16 4.32
CA GLN A 231 -6.00 -11.15 5.38
C GLN A 231 -6.02 -12.58 4.84
N ASP A 232 -6.58 -12.78 3.66
CA ASP A 232 -6.60 -14.06 2.95
C ASP A 232 -6.66 -13.80 1.44
N GLY A 233 -6.22 -14.78 0.64
CA GLY A 233 -6.16 -14.68 -0.82
C GLY A 233 -4.84 -14.13 -1.37
N VAL A 234 -4.79 -14.04 -2.70
CA VAL A 234 -3.64 -13.62 -3.49
C VAL A 234 -4.11 -12.65 -4.57
N ALA A 235 -3.44 -11.50 -4.63
CA ALA A 235 -3.62 -10.52 -5.69
C ALA A 235 -2.33 -10.38 -6.51
N MET A 236 -2.45 -9.81 -7.70
CA MET A 236 -1.34 -9.38 -8.54
C MET A 236 -1.29 -7.86 -8.53
N GLU A 237 -0.11 -7.32 -8.21
CA GLU A 237 0.21 -5.91 -8.41
C GLU A 237 0.97 -5.76 -9.73
N GLU A 238 0.51 -4.87 -10.59
CA GLU A 238 1.14 -4.54 -11.86
C GLU A 238 1.57 -3.07 -11.87
N ASP A 239 2.83 -2.83 -12.23
CA ASP A 239 3.41 -1.49 -12.28
C ASP A 239 3.29 -0.83 -13.67
N VAL A 240 3.80 0.40 -13.79
CA VAL A 240 3.79 1.17 -15.06
C VAL A 240 4.63 0.49 -16.16
N THR A 241 5.60 -0.34 -15.78
CA THR A 241 6.47 -1.06 -16.73
C THR A 241 5.86 -2.40 -17.19
N GLY A 242 4.73 -2.81 -16.58
CA GLY A 242 4.09 -4.11 -16.79
C GLY A 242 4.72 -5.22 -15.94
N GLU A 243 5.59 -4.89 -14.98
CA GLU A 243 6.12 -5.85 -14.02
C GLU A 243 5.02 -6.28 -13.07
N GLN A 244 4.83 -7.59 -12.92
CA GLN A 244 3.79 -8.19 -12.09
C GLN A 244 4.39 -8.85 -10.84
N VAL A 245 3.92 -8.44 -9.68
CA VAL A 245 4.35 -8.95 -8.37
C VAL A 245 3.14 -9.52 -7.62
N LYS A 246 3.29 -10.74 -7.11
CA LYS A 246 2.23 -11.35 -6.28
C LYS A 246 2.17 -10.69 -4.91
N VAL A 247 0.99 -10.22 -4.55
CA VAL A 247 0.66 -9.76 -3.21
C VAL A 247 -0.08 -10.87 -2.48
N THR A 248 0.43 -11.25 -1.31
CA THR A 248 -0.04 -12.43 -0.57
C THR A 248 -0.56 -12.05 0.80
N THR A 249 -1.14 -13.02 1.50
CA THR A 249 -1.58 -12.87 2.89
C THR A 249 -0.50 -12.24 3.77
N GLY A 250 -0.90 -11.21 4.51
CA GLY A 250 -0.07 -10.45 5.43
C GLY A 250 0.60 -9.22 4.83
N SER A 251 0.46 -8.99 3.52
CA SER A 251 0.91 -7.76 2.87
C SER A 251 0.12 -6.54 3.33
N CYS A 252 0.82 -5.40 3.38
CA CYS A 252 0.30 -4.07 3.71
C CYS A 252 0.60 -3.12 2.56
N ILE A 253 -0.45 -2.53 1.97
CA ILE A 253 -0.38 -1.80 0.70
C ILE A 253 -0.98 -0.41 0.89
N GLY A 254 -0.42 0.62 0.25
CA GLY A 254 -0.99 1.98 0.29
C GLY A 254 -0.71 2.76 1.58
N ILE A 255 0.20 2.25 2.42
CA ILE A 255 0.55 2.89 3.70
C ILE A 255 1.20 4.27 3.52
N PHE A 256 1.89 4.49 2.40
CA PHE A 256 2.58 5.76 2.13
C PHE A 256 1.57 6.90 1.93
N GLU A 257 0.62 6.75 1.02
CA GLU A 257 -0.40 7.75 0.72
C GLU A 257 -1.32 7.99 1.93
N CYS A 258 -1.61 6.92 2.67
CA CYS A 258 -2.41 6.97 3.90
C CYS A 258 -1.68 7.74 5.02
N SER A 259 -0.52 7.27 5.47
CA SER A 259 0.18 7.84 6.64
C SER A 259 0.83 9.21 6.40
N CYS A 260 1.36 9.45 5.20
CA CYS A 260 2.08 10.68 4.87
C CYS A 260 1.16 11.83 4.43
N GLY A 261 -0.15 11.61 4.34
CA GLY A 261 -1.10 12.65 3.91
C GLY A 261 -0.91 13.11 2.47
N VAL A 262 -0.31 12.27 1.62
CA VAL A 262 -0.01 12.60 0.22
C VAL A 262 -1.17 12.20 -0.67
N ASN A 263 -1.71 13.17 -1.40
CA ASN A 263 -2.72 12.94 -2.43
C ASN A 263 -2.02 12.65 -3.76
N GLU A 264 -1.48 11.44 -3.90
CA GLU A 264 -0.95 10.93 -5.17
C GLU A 264 -1.87 9.88 -5.79
N ARG A 265 -1.85 9.79 -7.12
CA ARG A 265 -2.54 8.72 -7.85
C ARG A 265 -1.79 7.41 -7.64
N LYS A 266 -2.53 6.30 -7.57
CA LYS A 266 -1.96 4.95 -7.48
C LYS A 266 -1.03 4.71 -8.68
N ARG A 267 0.19 4.27 -8.39
CA ARG A 267 1.24 4.00 -9.40
C ARG A 267 1.18 2.58 -9.96
N THR A 268 0.35 1.74 -9.37
CA THR A 268 0.18 0.33 -9.71
C THR A 268 -1.30 0.02 -9.81
N THR A 269 -1.62 -1.07 -10.48
CA THR A 269 -2.96 -1.68 -10.48
C THR A 269 -2.88 -2.93 -9.65
N ILE A 270 -3.88 -3.17 -8.79
CA ILE A 270 -3.97 -4.42 -8.04
C ILE A 270 -5.24 -5.15 -8.43
N VAL A 271 -5.08 -6.35 -8.98
CA VAL A 271 -6.16 -7.25 -9.40
C VAL A 271 -6.06 -8.55 -8.61
N SER A 272 -7.18 -9.04 -8.10
CA SER A 272 -7.23 -10.30 -7.35
C SER A 272 -7.13 -11.49 -8.31
N ILE A 273 -6.31 -12.49 -7.94
CA ILE A 273 -6.14 -13.76 -8.70
C ILE A 273 -7.11 -14.81 -8.18
N ASN A 274 -7.57 -14.65 -6.94
CA ASN A 274 -8.56 -15.51 -6.32
C ASN A 274 -9.36 -14.68 -5.32
N TYR A 275 -10.25 -15.36 -4.61
CA TYR A 275 -11.01 -14.75 -3.54
C TYR A 275 -10.09 -14.15 -2.46
N CYS A 276 -10.19 -12.85 -2.21
CA CYS A 276 -9.37 -12.12 -1.25
C CYS A 276 -10.22 -11.45 -0.18
N ASP A 277 -9.79 -11.61 1.08
CA ASP A 277 -10.28 -10.84 2.21
C ASP A 277 -9.31 -9.72 2.52
N ILE A 278 -9.80 -8.49 2.54
CA ILE A 278 -8.97 -7.31 2.69
C ILE A 278 -9.56 -6.42 3.77
N TRP A 279 -8.71 -5.90 4.66
CA TRP A 279 -9.08 -4.84 5.58
C TRP A 279 -8.62 -3.50 5.04
N ARG A 280 -9.56 -2.57 4.83
CA ARG A 280 -9.28 -1.20 4.44
C ARG A 280 -9.27 -0.31 5.68
N LEU A 281 -8.20 0.46 5.85
CA LEU A 281 -8.10 1.54 6.82
C LEU A 281 -7.95 2.86 6.08
N ARG A 282 -8.87 3.80 6.33
CA ARG A 282 -8.84 5.13 5.72
C ARG A 282 -7.80 6.04 6.40
N ARG A 283 -7.32 7.04 5.65
CA ARG A 283 -6.39 8.06 6.17
C ARG A 283 -6.95 8.74 7.41
N GLU A 284 -8.19 9.20 7.34
CA GLU A 284 -8.81 10.01 8.41
C GLU A 284 -8.73 9.24 9.74
N THR A 285 -9.09 7.96 9.71
CA THR A 285 -9.01 7.05 10.87
C THR A 285 -7.58 6.92 11.43
N LEU A 286 -6.58 6.73 10.56
CA LEU A 286 -5.19 6.60 10.98
C LEU A 286 -4.66 7.91 11.59
N ILE A 287 -5.00 9.05 10.98
CA ILE A 287 -4.58 10.37 11.45
C ILE A 287 -5.25 10.69 12.77
N ASP A 288 -6.57 10.50 12.89
CA ASP A 288 -7.32 10.81 14.12
C ASP A 288 -6.80 10.04 15.33
N ILE A 289 -6.55 8.73 15.17
CA ILE A 289 -5.94 7.92 16.23
C ILE A 289 -4.48 8.34 16.46
N GLY A 290 -3.73 8.59 15.38
CA GLY A 290 -2.34 9.05 15.46
C GLY A 290 -2.17 10.42 16.13
N MET A 291 -3.18 11.29 16.11
CA MET A 291 -3.16 12.56 16.85
C MET A 291 -3.19 12.35 18.37
N SER A 292 -3.71 11.22 18.84
CA SER A 292 -3.65 10.82 20.25
C SER A 292 -2.27 10.24 20.63
N GLU A 293 -1.51 9.72 19.66
CA GLU A 293 -0.15 9.18 19.84
C GLU A 293 0.84 9.74 18.79
N PRO A 294 1.20 11.05 18.84
CA PRO A 294 1.94 11.70 17.76
C PRO A 294 3.30 11.06 17.45
N HIS A 295 4.00 10.55 18.48
CA HIS A 295 5.27 9.85 18.30
C HIS A 295 5.12 8.61 17.42
N ALA A 296 4.11 7.77 17.68
CA ALA A 296 3.84 6.57 16.89
C ALA A 296 3.44 6.91 15.45
N LEU A 297 2.67 7.98 15.24
CA LEU A 297 2.34 8.46 13.91
C LEU A 297 3.57 8.97 13.14
N LEU A 298 4.51 9.64 13.81
CA LEU A 298 5.77 10.07 13.21
C LEU A 298 6.65 8.88 12.81
N ASP A 299 6.74 7.85 13.66
CA ASP A 299 7.46 6.61 13.34
C ASP A 299 6.84 5.88 12.14
N CYS A 300 5.51 5.79 12.10
CA CYS A 300 4.76 5.24 10.97
C CYS A 300 5.08 5.97 9.65
N ARG A 301 5.04 7.31 9.67
CA ARG A 301 5.42 8.16 8.54
C ARG A 301 6.86 7.94 8.13
N ALA A 302 7.79 7.89 9.09
CA ALA A 302 9.21 7.66 8.80
C ALA A 302 9.44 6.29 8.15
N ALA A 303 8.80 5.23 8.66
CA ALA A 303 8.86 3.89 8.09
C ALA A 303 8.26 3.83 6.67
N ALA A 304 7.13 4.52 6.44
CA ALA A 304 6.50 4.61 5.13
C ALA A 304 7.36 5.37 4.11
N LYS A 305 7.95 6.51 4.52
CA LYS A 305 8.91 7.26 3.70
C LYS A 305 10.15 6.44 3.36
N ALA A 306 10.70 5.71 4.32
CA ALA A 306 11.85 4.84 4.11
C ALA A 306 11.53 3.67 3.15
N ASN A 307 10.34 3.09 3.25
CA ASN A 307 9.89 2.07 2.29
C ASN A 307 9.78 2.66 0.87
N ARG A 308 9.15 3.84 0.73
CA ARG A 308 9.04 4.56 -0.55
C ARG A 308 10.41 4.92 -1.14
N ALA A 309 11.34 5.34 -0.31
CA ALA A 309 12.70 5.69 -0.73
C ALA A 309 13.47 4.47 -1.27
N LYS A 310 13.26 3.26 -0.72
CA LYS A 310 13.91 2.04 -1.21
C LYS A 310 13.47 1.65 -2.63
N ALA A 311 12.25 1.99 -3.01
CA ALA A 311 11.75 1.77 -4.37
C ALA A 311 12.34 2.77 -5.39
N MET A 312 13.05 3.81 -4.95
CA MET A 312 13.70 4.75 -5.87
C MET A 312 14.92 4.11 -6.52
N GLN A 313 14.92 4.03 -7.84
CA GLN A 313 16.04 3.51 -8.61
C GLN A 313 16.95 4.64 -9.10
N LYS A 314 18.27 4.42 -9.02
CA LYS A 314 19.28 5.36 -9.53
C LYS A 314 19.28 5.34 -11.05
N SER A 315 18.85 6.45 -11.67
CA SER A 315 18.77 6.57 -13.13
C SER A 315 20.04 7.16 -13.75
N GLY A 316 20.35 6.77 -14.98
CA GLY A 316 21.48 7.30 -15.74
C GLY A 316 21.36 8.80 -16.08
N ARG A 317 20.14 9.34 -16.11
CA ARG A 317 19.87 10.76 -16.33
C ARG A 317 20.33 11.63 -15.16
N VAL A 318 20.07 11.18 -13.92
CA VAL A 318 20.58 11.87 -12.72
C VAL A 318 22.11 11.85 -12.71
N MET A 319 22.74 10.74 -13.08
CA MET A 319 24.19 10.68 -13.25
C MET A 319 24.69 11.69 -14.31
N HIS A 320 24.02 11.79 -15.45
CA HIS A 320 24.39 12.75 -16.50
C HIS A 320 24.25 14.20 -16.01
N LEU A 321 23.22 14.51 -15.24
CA LEU A 321 23.03 15.81 -14.59
C LEU A 321 24.17 16.15 -13.63
N LEU A 322 24.58 15.20 -12.78
CA LEU A 322 25.70 15.40 -11.86
C LEU A 322 27.03 15.66 -12.59
N LYS A 323 27.24 14.99 -13.72
CA LYS A 323 28.44 15.16 -14.56
C LYS A 323 28.46 16.44 -15.38
N ARG A 324 27.34 17.17 -15.49
CA ARG A 324 27.28 18.46 -16.19
C ARG A 324 27.22 19.65 -15.23
N ASN A 325 26.78 19.42 -13.98
CA ASN A 325 26.71 20.45 -12.96
C ASN A 325 28.06 21.18 -12.78
N ALA A 326 28.04 22.49 -12.96
CA ALA A 326 29.24 23.33 -12.96
C ALA A 326 29.98 23.28 -11.60
N PHE A 327 29.29 23.36 -10.46
CA PHE A 327 29.94 23.30 -9.14
C PHE A 327 30.60 21.95 -8.88
N LEU A 328 29.93 20.84 -9.21
CA LEU A 328 30.51 19.51 -9.01
C LEU A 328 31.66 19.22 -9.96
N THR A 329 31.57 19.61 -11.22
CA THR A 329 32.64 19.37 -12.20
C THR A 329 33.86 20.26 -11.99
N PHE A 330 33.67 21.46 -11.44
CA PHE A 330 34.76 22.34 -11.01
C PHE A 330 35.50 21.80 -9.78
N THR A 331 34.82 21.05 -8.91
CA THR A 331 35.37 20.53 -7.64
C THR A 331 35.90 19.09 -7.73
N LEU A 332 35.16 18.19 -8.37
CA LEU A 332 35.39 16.75 -8.36
C LEU A 332 35.75 16.22 -9.75
N LEU A 333 36.59 15.17 -9.78
CA LEU A 333 36.83 14.39 -10.99
C LEU A 333 35.57 13.57 -11.35
N SER A 334 35.38 13.25 -12.64
CA SER A 334 34.26 12.43 -13.10
C SER A 334 34.16 11.08 -12.38
N SER A 335 35.29 10.47 -11.99
CA SER A 335 35.32 9.23 -11.22
C SER A 335 34.87 9.41 -9.76
N GLN A 336 35.12 10.58 -9.17
CA GLN A 336 34.63 10.92 -7.83
C GLN A 336 33.13 11.22 -7.85
N ILE A 337 32.62 11.86 -8.91
CA ILE A 337 31.18 12.11 -9.09
C ILE A 337 30.41 10.78 -9.18
N VAL A 338 30.96 9.77 -9.88
CA VAL A 338 30.35 8.44 -9.94
C VAL A 338 30.27 7.81 -8.55
N LYS A 339 31.38 7.80 -7.79
CA LYS A 339 31.41 7.29 -6.40
C LYS A 339 30.46 8.05 -5.47
N LEU A 340 30.32 9.36 -5.67
CA LEU A 340 29.40 10.21 -4.92
C LEU A 340 27.96 9.77 -5.15
N PHE A 341 27.56 9.62 -6.41
CA PHE A 341 26.22 9.16 -6.75
C PHE A 341 25.95 7.75 -6.24
N GLU A 342 26.92 6.84 -6.31
CA GLU A 342 26.82 5.49 -5.74
C GLU A 342 26.64 5.50 -4.21
N ALA A 343 27.30 6.42 -3.51
CA ALA A 343 27.18 6.58 -2.05
C ALA A 343 25.90 7.30 -1.59
N CYS A 344 25.16 7.95 -2.50
CA CYS A 344 23.91 8.63 -2.14
C CYS A 344 22.84 7.68 -1.62
N THR A 345 22.10 8.15 -0.62
CA THR A 345 20.94 7.48 -0.01
C THR A 345 19.65 8.11 -0.57
N PRO A 346 18.68 7.32 -1.07
CA PRO A 346 17.40 7.87 -1.49
C PRO A 346 16.61 8.39 -0.29
N CYS A 347 15.96 9.54 -0.45
CA CYS A 347 15.12 10.17 0.56
C CYS A 347 13.87 10.77 -0.09
N VAL A 348 12.80 10.81 0.70
CA VAL A 348 11.53 11.44 0.34
C VAL A 348 11.25 12.52 1.36
N TYR A 349 10.86 13.70 0.89
CA TYR A 349 10.42 14.81 1.71
C TYR A 349 8.93 15.08 1.45
N LEU A 350 8.20 15.32 2.53
CA LEU A 350 6.78 15.69 2.50
C LEU A 350 6.63 17.21 2.43
N ASN A 351 5.41 17.67 2.16
CA ASN A 351 5.12 19.10 2.10
C ASN A 351 5.56 19.82 3.39
N ASP A 352 6.15 21.00 3.22
CA ASP A 352 6.68 21.86 4.28
C ASP A 352 7.83 21.26 5.10
N GLU A 353 8.31 20.05 4.78
CA GLU A 353 9.52 19.53 5.40
C GLU A 353 10.72 20.34 4.97
N ARG A 354 11.49 20.76 5.96
CA ARG A 354 12.68 21.57 5.76
C ARG A 354 13.86 20.67 5.49
N ILE A 355 14.41 20.78 4.29
CA ILE A 355 15.51 19.96 3.78
C ILE A 355 16.84 20.47 4.38
N VAL A 356 17.08 21.78 4.30
CA VAL A 356 18.23 22.46 4.94
C VAL A 356 17.82 23.86 5.42
N TRP A 357 18.60 24.43 6.32
CA TRP A 357 18.32 25.73 6.94
C TRP A 357 19.51 26.66 6.78
N MET A 358 19.25 27.93 6.48
CA MET A 358 20.29 28.95 6.42
C MET A 358 21.02 29.06 7.77
N GLY A 359 22.35 29.03 7.74
CA GLY A 359 23.20 29.04 8.93
C GLY A 359 23.39 27.69 9.61
N GLN A 360 22.63 26.65 9.24
CA GLN A 360 22.89 25.29 9.72
C GLN A 360 24.28 24.84 9.25
N PRO A 361 25.06 24.13 10.09
CA PRO A 361 26.30 23.50 9.65
C PRO A 361 26.10 22.67 8.39
N PHE A 362 27.03 22.74 7.45
CA PHE A 362 26.99 21.96 6.23
C PHE A 362 27.00 20.46 6.58
N THR A 363 25.90 19.77 6.28
CA THR A 363 25.69 18.36 6.61
C THR A 363 25.87 17.43 5.41
N GLY A 364 25.96 17.95 4.19
CA GLY A 364 26.06 17.16 2.98
C GLY A 364 25.41 17.81 1.75
N LEU A 365 25.22 17.02 0.70
CA LEU A 365 24.57 17.44 -0.54
C LEU A 365 23.20 16.78 -0.69
N VAL A 366 22.23 17.54 -1.20
CA VAL A 366 20.91 17.01 -1.53
C VAL A 366 20.63 17.25 -3.02
N ILE A 367 20.52 16.16 -3.77
CA ILE A 367 20.26 16.17 -5.20
C ILE A 367 18.77 15.98 -5.39
N ILE A 368 18.06 17.01 -5.84
CA ILE A 368 16.62 16.91 -6.11
C ILE A 368 16.41 16.06 -7.37
N VAL A 369 15.61 15.01 -7.27
CA VAL A 369 15.30 14.10 -8.38
C VAL A 369 13.99 14.52 -9.03
N SER A 370 12.96 14.76 -8.22
CA SER A 370 11.65 15.23 -8.67
C SER A 370 10.91 15.94 -7.53
N GLY A 371 9.92 16.75 -7.91
CA GLY A 371 9.11 17.55 -7.00
C GLY A 371 9.48 19.02 -6.99
N SER A 372 8.90 19.75 -6.05
CA SER A 372 9.05 21.20 -5.95
C SER A 372 9.62 21.59 -4.59
N VAL A 373 10.48 22.60 -4.58
CA VAL A 373 11.06 23.15 -3.35
C VAL A 373 11.01 24.68 -3.39
N ASN A 374 10.78 25.29 -2.24
CA ASN A 374 10.94 26.72 -2.04
C ASN A 374 12.31 26.97 -1.41
N ILE A 375 13.07 27.88 -1.99
CA ILE A 375 14.44 28.22 -1.60
C ILE A 375 14.45 29.66 -1.15
N THR A 376 14.73 29.88 0.12
CA THR A 376 14.79 31.20 0.72
C THR A 376 16.24 31.62 0.87
N ILE A 377 16.61 32.73 0.24
CA ILE A 377 17.96 33.30 0.25
C ILE A 377 17.88 34.71 0.85
N ALA A 378 18.88 35.09 1.64
CA ALA A 378 19.01 36.46 2.12
C ALA A 378 19.83 37.27 1.13
N VAL A 379 19.23 38.28 0.52
CA VAL A 379 19.90 39.21 -0.41
C VAL A 379 19.78 40.61 0.16
N ASN A 380 20.91 41.23 0.50
CA ASN A 380 20.98 42.60 1.04
C ASN A 380 20.10 42.88 2.27
N GLY A 381 19.82 41.86 3.09
CA GLY A 381 18.98 41.97 4.29
C GLY A 381 17.50 41.63 4.07
N GLU A 382 17.05 41.49 2.82
CA GLU A 382 15.71 41.03 2.47
C GLU A 382 15.70 39.52 2.13
N GLN A 383 14.57 38.86 2.35
CA GLN A 383 14.40 37.45 2.02
C GLN A 383 13.74 37.30 0.64
N GLU A 384 14.43 36.66 -0.29
CA GLU A 384 13.89 36.25 -1.59
C GLU A 384 13.51 34.78 -1.54
N VAL A 385 12.29 34.43 -1.96
CA VAL A 385 11.82 33.04 -2.05
C VAL A 385 11.70 32.62 -3.51
N ILE A 386 12.50 31.65 -3.91
CA ILE A 386 12.56 31.10 -5.27
C ILE A 386 11.91 29.72 -5.25
N ARG A 387 10.89 29.50 -6.10
CA ARG A 387 10.30 28.18 -6.29
C ARG A 387 11.03 27.44 -7.42
N TYR A 388 11.62 26.30 -7.08
CA TYR A 388 12.23 25.39 -8.03
C TYR A 388 11.34 24.16 -8.23
N ASN A 389 11.03 23.83 -9.48
CA ASN A 389 10.22 22.68 -9.86
C ASN A 389 11.05 21.74 -10.72
N LYS A 390 11.06 20.45 -10.36
CA LYS A 390 11.67 19.40 -11.16
C LYS A 390 10.64 18.35 -11.51
N ALA A 391 10.39 18.17 -12.81
CA ALA A 391 9.41 17.22 -13.32
C ALA A 391 9.70 15.78 -12.87
N ASN A 392 8.63 15.02 -12.64
CA ASN A 392 8.72 13.62 -12.21
C ASN A 392 9.04 12.72 -13.40
N GLU A 393 10.03 11.83 -13.26
CA GLU A 393 10.34 10.83 -14.29
C GLU A 393 9.25 9.75 -14.26
N GLY A 394 8.21 9.88 -15.09
CA GLY A 394 7.18 8.84 -15.27
C GLY A 394 5.72 9.27 -15.45
N ASP A 395 5.41 10.58 -15.52
CA ASP A 395 4.04 11.03 -15.77
C ASP A 395 3.87 11.48 -17.24
N PRO A 396 3.24 10.69 -18.12
CA PRO A 396 2.94 11.11 -19.49
C PRO A 396 1.84 12.19 -19.58
N GLY A 397 1.27 12.64 -18.45
CA GLY A 397 0.13 13.56 -18.41
C GLY A 397 0.41 15.05 -18.15
N GLN A 398 1.66 15.48 -17.92
CA GLN A 398 1.99 16.89 -17.67
C GLN A 398 2.79 17.59 -18.78
N SER A 399 2.84 17.02 -19.98
CA SER A 399 3.23 17.79 -21.17
C SER A 399 1.99 18.43 -21.79
N GLY A 400 1.74 19.69 -21.41
CA GLY A 400 0.84 20.58 -22.14
C GLY A 400 -0.42 20.96 -21.39
N HIS A 401 -0.30 21.86 -20.41
CA HIS A 401 -1.22 23.00 -20.35
C HIS A 401 -0.45 24.23 -19.92
N SER A 402 -0.32 25.13 -20.91
CA SER A 402 0.06 26.52 -20.76
C SER A 402 -0.60 27.14 -19.53
N ALA A 403 0.20 27.84 -18.73
CA ALA A 403 -0.28 28.75 -17.72
C ALA A 403 -1.26 29.76 -18.36
N LEU A 404 -2.51 29.73 -17.91
CA LEU A 404 -3.43 30.85 -18.00
C LEU A 404 -3.89 31.21 -16.58
N PRO A 405 -4.03 32.49 -16.25
CA PRO A 405 -4.23 32.96 -14.89
C PRO A 405 -5.71 32.85 -14.52
N SER A 406 -6.02 32.22 -13.38
CA SER A 406 -7.33 32.35 -12.75
C SER A 406 -7.22 33.14 -11.46
N THR A 407 -7.89 34.29 -11.49
CA THR A 407 -8.04 35.26 -10.41
C THR A 407 -8.76 34.67 -9.21
N ILE A 408 -8.32 35.16 -8.05
CA ILE A 408 -8.62 34.77 -6.66
C ILE A 408 -10.07 35.02 -6.25
N GLY A 409 -10.64 34.06 -5.50
CA GLY A 409 -11.63 34.30 -4.45
C GLY A 409 -10.93 34.34 -3.08
N SER A 410 -11.17 35.43 -2.35
CA SER A 410 -10.47 35.93 -1.16
C SER A 410 -10.42 34.97 0.04
N PHE A 411 -9.27 34.93 0.74
CA PHE A 411 -9.17 35.10 2.19
C PHE A 411 -7.79 35.67 2.54
N THR A 412 -7.79 36.56 3.53
CA THR A 412 -6.83 37.62 3.84
C THR A 412 -5.52 37.16 4.50
N ALA A 413 -4.38 37.63 3.98
CA ALA A 413 -3.06 37.66 4.64
C ALA A 413 -2.33 38.99 4.27
N PRO A 414 -1.41 39.52 5.11
CA PRO A 414 -0.87 40.89 4.99
C PRO A 414 0.12 41.05 3.80
N PRO A 415 0.44 42.28 3.37
CA PRO A 415 0.78 42.57 1.99
C PRO A 415 2.24 42.22 1.67
N ALA A 416 2.43 41.30 0.73
CA ALA A 416 3.69 41.15 0.03
C ALA A 416 3.69 42.12 -1.16
N SER A 417 4.52 43.15 -1.08
CA SER A 417 4.88 44.01 -2.20
C SER A 417 5.33 43.16 -3.38
N MET A 418 4.70 43.39 -4.53
CA MET A 418 5.06 42.79 -5.79
C MET A 418 6.52 43.11 -6.15
N VAL A 419 7.38 42.09 -6.15
CA VAL A 419 8.61 42.09 -6.92
C VAL A 419 8.44 41.03 -7.99
N ALA A 420 8.41 41.49 -9.24
CA ALA A 420 8.36 40.65 -10.42
C ALA A 420 9.50 39.61 -10.38
N SER A 421 9.17 38.35 -10.60
CA SER A 421 10.15 37.30 -10.83
C SER A 421 11.16 37.74 -11.89
N PRO A 422 12.48 37.57 -11.69
CA PRO A 422 13.40 37.61 -12.82
C PRO A 422 12.95 36.48 -13.74
N ARG A 423 12.45 36.83 -14.92
CA ARG A 423 12.22 35.87 -16.00
C ARG A 423 13.59 35.28 -16.34
N PHE A 424 13.80 34.02 -15.98
CA PHE A 424 14.81 33.20 -16.67
C PHE A 424 14.38 33.20 -18.14
N ALA A 425 15.23 33.74 -19.01
CA ALA A 425 14.93 33.79 -20.43
C ALA A 425 14.83 32.35 -20.94
N ASP A 426 13.63 31.94 -21.37
CA ASP A 426 13.43 30.73 -22.15
C ASP A 426 14.07 30.96 -23.54
N HIS A 427 15.39 30.82 -23.59
CA HIS A 427 16.12 30.59 -24.83
C HIS A 427 16.52 29.12 -24.86
N SER A 428 16.16 28.47 -25.96
CA SER A 428 16.49 27.09 -26.31
C SER A 428 17.96 26.73 -26.03
N GLY A 429 18.21 26.11 -24.87
CA GLY A 429 19.50 25.59 -24.46
C GLY A 429 19.54 25.38 -22.96
N VAL A 430 19.33 24.14 -22.50
CA VAL A 430 19.29 23.68 -21.09
C VAL A 430 20.21 24.49 -20.16
N GLU A 431 19.69 25.58 -19.58
CA GLU A 431 20.36 26.31 -18.51
C GLU A 431 20.24 25.49 -17.24
N GLU A 432 21.37 25.00 -16.74
CA GLU A 432 21.42 24.26 -15.49
C GLU A 432 21.10 25.19 -14.33
N ASN A 433 19.97 24.94 -13.67
CA ASN A 433 19.61 25.68 -12.49
C ASN A 433 20.58 25.32 -11.33
N PRO A 434 21.26 26.31 -10.71
CA PRO A 434 22.22 26.08 -9.63
C PRO A 434 21.60 25.35 -8.43
N PHE A 435 20.28 25.45 -8.26
CA PHE A 435 19.55 24.87 -7.14
C PHE A 435 19.18 23.40 -7.30
N THR A 436 19.56 22.77 -8.41
CA THR A 436 19.32 21.33 -8.63
C THR A 436 20.03 20.46 -7.59
N ILE A 437 21.17 20.93 -7.08
CA ILE A 437 21.98 20.25 -6.06
C ILE A 437 22.20 21.22 -4.90
N ILE A 438 21.42 21.03 -3.85
CA ILE A 438 21.50 21.83 -2.63
C ILE A 438 22.81 21.51 -1.92
N GLY A 439 23.55 22.54 -1.51
CA GLY A 439 24.86 22.41 -0.88
C GLY A 439 26.04 22.40 -1.86
N ALA A 440 25.82 22.33 -3.18
CA ALA A 440 26.91 22.25 -4.15
C ALA A 440 27.77 23.53 -4.16
N TYR A 441 27.12 24.69 -4.03
CA TYR A 441 27.78 25.97 -3.87
C TYR A 441 28.64 26.01 -2.60
N GLU A 442 28.05 25.67 -1.45
CA GLU A 442 28.75 25.69 -0.16
C GLU A 442 29.93 24.72 -0.15
N PHE A 443 29.75 23.55 -0.75
CA PHE A 443 30.82 22.58 -0.92
C PHE A 443 31.96 23.14 -1.79
N ALA A 444 31.65 23.74 -2.94
CA ALA A 444 32.65 24.31 -3.84
C ALA A 444 33.36 25.54 -3.25
N ALA A 445 32.64 26.37 -2.48
CA ALA A 445 33.18 27.53 -1.80
C ALA A 445 33.90 27.18 -0.48
N SER A 446 33.87 25.91 -0.05
CA SER A 446 34.39 25.44 1.24
C SER A 446 33.74 26.13 2.46
N PHE A 447 32.45 26.43 2.36
CA PHE A 447 31.68 27.03 3.44
C PHE A 447 31.28 26.01 4.51
N ARG A 448 31.19 26.49 5.75
CA ARG A 448 30.86 25.65 6.92
C ARG A 448 29.36 25.55 7.17
N GLN A 449 28.55 26.38 6.53
CA GLN A 449 27.11 26.50 6.77
C GLN A 449 26.36 26.70 5.44
N TYR A 450 25.09 26.30 5.40
CA TYR A 450 24.21 26.55 4.26
C TYR A 450 23.85 28.04 4.14
N GLY A 451 23.91 28.58 2.92
CA GLY A 451 23.56 29.97 2.61
C GLY A 451 22.08 30.19 2.31
N SER A 452 21.28 29.11 2.26
CA SER A 452 19.84 29.18 1.97
C SER A 452 19.05 28.20 2.84
N THR A 453 17.78 28.54 3.07
CA THR A 453 16.81 27.60 3.64
C THR A 453 16.05 26.96 2.50
N VAL A 454 15.96 25.63 2.48
CA VAL A 454 15.19 24.90 1.45
C VAL A 454 14.09 24.10 2.09
N THR A 455 12.86 24.34 1.67
CA THR A 455 11.66 23.67 2.17
C THR A 455 10.95 22.97 1.04
N SER A 456 10.54 21.73 1.24
CA SER A 456 9.79 20.97 0.26
C SER A 456 8.39 21.57 0.06
N PHE A 457 7.93 21.64 -1.19
CA PHE A 457 6.59 22.06 -1.58
C PHE A 457 5.92 20.87 -2.29
N GLY A 458 5.09 20.14 -1.57
CA GLY A 458 4.54 18.85 -1.99
C GLY A 458 5.52 17.68 -1.79
N LEU A 459 5.28 16.58 -2.49
CA LEU A 459 6.14 15.39 -2.44
C LEU A 459 7.43 15.66 -3.21
N THR A 460 8.57 15.60 -2.53
CA THR A 460 9.90 15.77 -3.16
C THR A 460 10.74 14.51 -2.99
N GLN A 461 11.30 14.01 -4.08
CA GLN A 461 12.23 12.88 -4.07
C GLN A 461 13.66 13.39 -4.28
N ALA A 462 14.60 12.89 -3.48
CA ALA A 462 15.98 13.35 -3.52
C ALA A 462 16.98 12.23 -3.23
N TYR A 463 18.23 12.44 -3.67
CA TYR A 463 19.38 11.66 -3.25
C TYR A 463 20.23 12.50 -2.30
N VAL A 464 20.49 11.97 -1.10
CA VAL A 464 21.26 12.66 -0.07
C VAL A 464 22.60 11.97 0.11
N ILE A 465 23.68 12.73 0.14
CA ILE A 465 24.98 12.25 0.62
C ILE A 465 25.38 13.07 1.83
N ASP A 466 25.55 12.38 2.96
CA ASP A 466 26.03 12.99 4.19
C ASP A 466 27.50 13.43 4.07
N LYS A 467 27.90 14.38 4.90
CA LYS A 467 29.24 14.94 4.91
C LYS A 467 30.31 13.88 5.14
N ALA A 468 30.06 12.87 5.96
CA ALA A 468 31.04 11.83 6.26
C ALA A 468 31.37 10.98 5.02
N LYS A 469 30.34 10.55 4.28
CA LYS A 469 30.49 9.82 3.00
C LYS A 469 31.12 10.72 1.94
N LEU A 470 30.73 11.98 1.87
CA LEU A 470 31.33 12.94 0.96
C LEU A 470 32.83 13.14 1.27
N ASP A 471 33.16 13.29 2.54
CA ASP A 471 34.53 13.47 3.03
C ASP A 471 35.43 12.26 2.76
N ALA A 472 34.87 11.06 2.66
CA ALA A 472 35.59 9.84 2.26
C ALA A 472 35.93 9.81 0.75
N ILE A 473 35.16 10.51 -0.08
CA ILE A 473 35.36 10.58 -1.54
C ILE A 473 36.33 11.71 -1.90
N VAL A 474 36.29 12.79 -1.13
CA VAL A 474 37.18 13.95 -1.29
C VAL A 474 38.49 13.65 -0.57
N THR A 475 39.52 13.27 -1.33
CA THR A 475 40.84 12.96 -0.79
C THR A 475 41.44 14.14 -0.02
N PRO A 476 42.26 13.91 1.03
CA PRO A 476 42.88 14.98 1.81
C PRO A 476 43.65 16.00 0.97
N GLU A 477 44.29 15.57 -0.11
CA GLU A 477 45.01 16.45 -1.04
C GLU A 477 44.07 17.37 -1.80
N LEU A 478 42.89 16.88 -2.20
CA LEU A 478 41.87 17.70 -2.87
C LEU A 478 41.30 18.73 -1.90
N LYS A 479 41.07 18.37 -0.64
CA LYS A 479 40.64 19.32 0.41
C LYS A 479 41.65 20.43 0.61
N ARG A 480 42.96 20.11 0.63
CA ARG A 480 44.02 21.12 0.70
C ARG A 480 43.99 22.05 -0.52
N ILE A 481 43.90 21.50 -1.73
CA ILE A 481 43.78 22.31 -2.96
C ILE A 481 42.58 23.25 -2.92
N MET A 482 41.43 22.77 -2.45
CA MET A 482 40.22 23.59 -2.29
C MET A 482 40.42 24.75 -1.31
N PHE A 483 41.11 24.49 -0.20
CA PHE A 483 41.41 25.49 0.80
C PHE A 483 42.46 26.51 0.33
N ASP A 484 43.56 26.05 -0.26
CA ASP A 484 44.72 26.87 -0.63
C ASP A 484 44.45 27.74 -1.87
N THR A 485 43.54 27.31 -2.75
CA THR A 485 43.28 28.01 -4.02
C THR A 485 42.20 29.09 -3.85
N VAL A 486 42.58 30.25 -3.31
CA VAL A 486 41.68 31.41 -3.10
C VAL A 486 41.01 31.84 -4.40
N ALA A 487 41.77 32.06 -5.48
CA ALA A 487 41.23 32.54 -6.76
C ALA A 487 40.15 31.62 -7.37
N ALA A 488 40.23 30.31 -7.16
CA ALA A 488 39.20 29.37 -7.62
C ALA A 488 37.93 29.43 -6.76
N ARG A 489 38.06 29.74 -5.46
CA ARG A 489 36.90 29.99 -4.59
C ARG A 489 36.21 31.30 -4.93
N ASP A 490 36.96 32.34 -5.27
CA ASP A 490 36.39 33.61 -5.70
C ASP A 490 35.53 33.42 -6.96
N LEU A 491 36.01 32.66 -7.96
CA LEU A 491 35.22 32.28 -9.14
C LEU A 491 33.90 31.57 -8.80
N VAL A 492 33.90 30.69 -7.79
CA VAL A 492 32.68 30.00 -7.32
C VAL A 492 31.70 30.99 -6.69
N VAL A 493 32.21 31.93 -5.89
CA VAL A 493 31.39 32.98 -5.26
C VAL A 493 30.81 33.91 -6.30
N ASP A 494 31.60 34.33 -7.28
CA ASP A 494 31.18 35.22 -8.35
C ASP A 494 30.14 34.56 -9.25
N ALA A 495 30.33 33.29 -9.63
CA ALA A 495 29.35 32.52 -10.38
C ALA A 495 28.00 32.39 -9.65
N TYR A 496 28.03 32.17 -8.34
CA TYR A 496 26.80 32.08 -7.54
C TYR A 496 26.10 33.44 -7.41
N LYS A 497 26.85 34.51 -7.12
CA LYS A 497 26.30 35.88 -7.00
C LYS A 497 25.72 36.40 -8.31
N ALA A 498 26.41 36.15 -9.43
CA ALA A 498 25.95 36.53 -10.77
C ALA A 498 24.81 35.63 -11.29
N ARG A 499 24.50 34.52 -10.59
CA ARG A 499 23.60 33.45 -11.06
C ARG A 499 23.97 32.91 -12.45
N ASP A 500 25.26 32.99 -12.81
CA ASP A 500 25.77 32.59 -14.12
C ASP A 500 26.82 31.47 -13.98
N MET A 501 26.41 30.26 -14.36
CA MET A 501 27.27 29.07 -14.31
C MET A 501 28.29 29.02 -15.46
N SER A 502 28.15 29.86 -16.49
CA SER A 502 29.10 29.95 -17.60
C SER A 502 30.48 30.39 -17.12
N ILE A 503 30.56 31.20 -16.06
CA ILE A 503 31.80 31.66 -15.42
C ILE A 503 32.66 30.47 -15.00
N LEU A 504 32.06 29.46 -14.35
CA LEU A 504 32.79 28.25 -13.95
C LEU A 504 33.21 27.40 -15.15
N ARG A 505 32.33 27.27 -16.16
CA ARG A 505 32.61 26.49 -17.36
C ARG A 505 33.75 27.08 -18.19
N ALA A 506 33.80 28.41 -18.31
CA ALA A 506 34.88 29.11 -18.99
C ALA A 506 36.22 28.96 -18.26
N ASN A 507 36.19 28.81 -16.93
CA ASN A 507 37.38 28.74 -16.08
C ASN A 507 37.68 27.33 -15.55
N MET A 508 37.22 26.27 -16.24
CA MET A 508 37.44 24.88 -15.80
C MET A 508 38.92 24.50 -15.64
N ALA A 509 39.82 25.14 -16.39
CA ALA A 509 41.26 24.94 -16.24
C ALA A 509 41.79 25.39 -14.87
N ALA A 510 41.17 26.41 -14.26
CA ALA A 510 41.49 26.91 -12.93
C ALA A 510 40.77 26.12 -11.80
N GLY A 511 39.87 25.19 -12.16
CA GLY A 511 39.07 24.41 -11.23
C GLY A 511 39.89 23.46 -10.35
N PHE A 512 39.35 23.17 -9.16
CA PHE A 512 39.99 22.30 -8.17
C PHE A 512 40.22 20.89 -8.72
N ALA A 513 39.26 20.36 -9.48
CA ALA A 513 39.37 19.03 -10.10
C ALA A 513 40.57 18.94 -11.06
N GLN A 514 40.78 19.96 -11.88
CA GLN A 514 41.87 20.00 -12.85
C GLN A 514 43.23 20.17 -12.15
N LYS A 515 43.31 21.07 -11.16
CA LYS A 515 44.53 21.23 -10.34
C LYS A 515 44.89 19.95 -9.60
N PHE A 516 43.89 19.25 -9.06
CA PHE A 516 44.08 17.95 -8.41
C PHE A 516 44.55 16.87 -9.38
N LYS A 517 43.99 16.84 -10.61
CA LYS A 517 44.45 15.92 -11.66
C LYS A 517 45.93 16.12 -11.97
N ILE A 518 46.35 17.36 -12.20
CA ILE A 518 47.74 17.73 -12.48
C ILE A 518 48.66 17.32 -11.31
N HIS A 519 48.26 17.65 -10.08
CA HIS A 519 49.02 17.28 -8.89
C HIS A 519 49.19 15.77 -8.76
N ARG A 520 48.10 15.00 -8.90
CA ARG A 520 48.11 13.54 -8.83
C ARG A 520 48.97 12.90 -9.91
N ASP A 521 48.89 13.41 -11.14
CA ASP A 521 49.65 12.86 -12.26
C ASP A 521 51.17 13.17 -12.09
N SER A 522 51.53 14.35 -11.56
CA SER A 522 52.93 14.68 -11.20
C SER A 522 53.51 13.76 -10.11
N LEU A 523 52.71 13.36 -9.12
CA LEU A 523 53.12 12.41 -8.08
C LEU A 523 53.33 11.00 -8.65
N LYS A 524 52.53 10.59 -9.64
CA LYS A 524 52.72 9.30 -10.31
C LYS A 524 54.00 9.26 -11.13
N GLU A 525 54.35 10.34 -11.80
CA GLU A 525 55.62 10.45 -12.54
C GLU A 525 56.83 10.42 -11.59
N LYS A 526 56.76 11.12 -10.46
CA LYS A 526 57.80 11.08 -9.42
C LYS A 526 57.97 9.72 -8.72
N LYS A 527 56.97 8.84 -8.78
CA LYS A 527 57.04 7.46 -8.26
C LYS A 527 57.52 6.44 -9.30
N LYS A 528 57.52 6.80 -10.59
CA LYS A 528 58.00 5.97 -11.70
C LYS A 528 59.46 6.23 -12.05
N LYS A 529 59.96 7.43 -11.73
CA LYS A 529 61.39 7.73 -11.61
C LYS A 529 61.85 7.31 -10.22
#